data_AF-A0A2P8QH04-F1
#
_entry.id   AF-A0A2P8QH04-F1
#
_cell.length_a   1.000
_cell.length_b   1.000
_cell.length_c   1.000
_cell.angle_alpha   90.00
_cell.angle_beta   90.00
_cell.angle_gamma   90.00
#
_symmetry.space_group_name_H-M   'P 1'
#
loop_
_entity.id
_entity.type
_entity.pdbx_description
1 polymer ?
#
loop_
_entity_poly.entity_id
_entity_poly.type
_entity_poly.pdbx_seq_one_letter_code
_entity_poly.pdbx_strand_id
1 'polypeptide(L)'
;MDDSWAGYNQPLRLIVVRTPHESKRKQRVGKRIGDFIYELFITSHPQVGLTGCDLLNLYYGRGGFEKLLGDEDVEQDCDRWCSWHPYGQEFWQILSQWVWNWRLWTGFAHQPQPLRQTIWVGLESEKTTLPENPASVDEPLVLSQVHTPCPPADSAGYGPMQVAGGWARSRGKFSGSDFTLLNERTLECPAGNSMYRREVRQSRLGDLLILFGINPRTCQQCPLKSQCLADGSKETGGRRITFLLSLR
;
A
#
# COMPACT_ATOMS: atom_id res chain seq x y z
N MET A 1 -3.23 -22.86 -4.75
CA MET A 1 -4.06 -22.23 -3.69
C MET A 1 -4.12 -20.77 -4.04
N ASP A 2 -5.31 -20.30 -4.39
CA ASP A 2 -5.55 -18.96 -4.94
C ASP A 2 -5.16 -17.86 -3.96
N ASP A 3 -4.45 -16.84 -4.46
CA ASP A 3 -4.06 -15.61 -3.74
C ASP A 3 -5.27 -14.68 -3.44
N SER A 4 -6.47 -15.25 -3.35
CA SER A 4 -7.74 -14.54 -3.22
C SER A 4 -7.93 -13.86 -1.87
N TRP A 5 -7.13 -14.19 -0.85
CA TRP A 5 -7.21 -13.55 0.47
C TRP A 5 -6.78 -12.08 0.45
N ALA A 6 -5.95 -11.67 -0.53
CA ALA A 6 -5.49 -10.28 -0.66
C ALA A 6 -6.48 -9.37 -1.40
N GLY A 7 -7.60 -9.89 -1.90
CA GLY A 7 -8.67 -9.09 -2.52
C GLY A 7 -8.38 -8.55 -3.92
N TYR A 8 -7.22 -8.84 -4.51
CA TYR A 8 -6.85 -8.35 -5.84
C TYR A 8 -6.89 -9.47 -6.89
N ASN A 9 -8.11 -9.95 -7.19
CA ASN A 9 -8.36 -10.98 -8.22
C ASN A 9 -8.43 -10.42 -9.66
N GLN A 10 -7.92 -9.22 -9.91
CA GLN A 10 -8.04 -8.52 -11.20
C GLN A 10 -6.66 -8.00 -11.64
N PRO A 11 -6.39 -7.85 -12.95
CA PRO A 11 -5.15 -7.25 -13.42
C PRO A 11 -4.98 -5.85 -12.80
N LEU A 12 -3.91 -5.67 -12.03
CA LEU A 12 -3.60 -4.40 -11.38
C LEU A 12 -3.05 -3.43 -12.42
N ARG A 13 -3.59 -2.22 -12.42
CA ARG A 13 -3.09 -1.11 -13.23
C ARG A 13 -2.23 -0.20 -12.37
N LEU A 14 -1.01 0.04 -12.84
CA LEU A 14 -0.08 0.99 -12.25
C LEU A 14 -0.15 2.32 -13.02
N ILE A 15 -0.39 3.41 -12.30
CA ILE A 15 -0.32 4.78 -12.82
C ILE A 15 0.93 5.42 -12.24
N VAL A 16 1.78 5.92 -13.13
CA VAL A 16 3.02 6.61 -12.78
C VAL A 16 2.85 8.10 -13.05
N VAL A 17 2.87 8.90 -12.00
CA VAL A 17 2.82 10.36 -12.11
C VAL A 17 4.23 10.90 -12.01
N ARG A 18 4.57 11.78 -12.95
CA ARG A 18 5.85 12.45 -13.02
C ARG A 18 5.64 13.95 -12.87
N THR A 19 6.12 14.51 -11.78
CA THR A 19 5.99 15.94 -11.46
C THR A 19 7.37 16.59 -11.44
N PRO A 20 7.57 17.77 -12.06
CA PRO A 20 8.83 18.50 -11.97
C PRO A 20 9.18 18.82 -10.51
N HIS A 21 10.46 18.70 -10.16
CA HIS A 21 10.93 19.02 -8.81
C HIS A 21 11.12 20.51 -8.61
N GLU A 22 10.35 21.09 -7.71
CA GLU A 22 10.50 22.47 -7.26
C GLU A 22 11.29 22.52 -5.94
N SER A 23 12.47 23.13 -5.97
CA SER A 23 13.39 23.23 -4.81
C SER A 23 12.82 24.01 -3.62
N LYS A 24 11.82 24.88 -3.86
CA LYS A 24 11.21 25.74 -2.84
C LYS A 24 10.24 25.02 -1.91
N ARG A 25 9.74 23.84 -2.27
CA ARG A 25 8.74 23.10 -1.48
C ARG A 25 9.32 21.78 -0.98
N LYS A 26 9.33 21.61 0.35
CA LYS A 26 9.67 20.32 0.96
C LYS A 26 8.56 19.32 0.65
N GLN A 27 8.81 18.42 -0.29
CA GLN A 27 7.86 17.38 -0.62
C GLN A 27 7.88 16.24 0.40
N ARG A 28 6.68 15.75 0.72
CA ARG A 28 6.44 14.65 1.67
C ARG A 28 6.15 13.32 1.00
N VAL A 29 5.70 13.32 -0.26
CA VAL A 29 5.22 12.14 -0.99
C VAL A 29 5.95 12.06 -2.33
N GLY A 30 6.21 10.83 -2.79
CA GLY A 30 6.91 10.54 -4.04
C GLY A 30 8.42 10.34 -3.88
N LYS A 31 9.03 9.75 -4.92
CA LYS A 31 10.47 9.50 -4.99
C LYS A 31 11.12 10.42 -6.01
N ARG A 32 12.08 11.24 -5.58
CA ARG A 32 12.87 12.07 -6.48
C ARG A 32 13.86 11.21 -7.28
N ILE A 33 13.84 11.36 -8.60
CA ILE A 33 14.81 10.79 -9.53
C ILE A 33 15.18 11.91 -10.52
N GLY A 34 16.42 12.44 -10.39
CA GLY A 34 16.87 13.61 -11.14
C GLY A 34 16.05 14.86 -10.80
N ASP A 35 15.51 15.49 -11.84
CA ASP A 35 14.70 16.72 -11.77
C ASP A 35 13.19 16.45 -11.64
N PHE A 36 12.80 15.20 -11.43
CA PHE A 36 11.41 14.79 -11.34
C PHE A 36 11.13 14.01 -10.07
N ILE A 37 9.88 14.08 -9.63
CA ILE A 37 9.33 13.25 -8.57
C ILE A 37 8.34 12.29 -9.20
N TYR A 38 8.48 11.03 -8.81
CA TYR A 38 7.64 9.94 -9.25
C TYR A 38 6.73 9.52 -8.11
N GLU A 39 5.43 9.54 -8.38
CA GLU A 39 4.39 8.98 -7.52
C GLU A 39 3.78 7.77 -8.22
N LEU A 40 3.49 6.73 -7.44
CA LEU A 40 2.93 5.48 -7.94
C LEU A 40 1.55 5.28 -7.35
N PHE A 41 0.57 5.07 -8.22
CA PHE A 41 -0.80 4.78 -7.84
C PHE A 41 -1.20 3.43 -8.41
N ILE A 42 -1.74 2.57 -7.56
CA ILE A 42 -2.17 1.23 -7.94
C ILE A 42 -3.69 1.20 -7.87
N THR A 43 -4.32 0.66 -8.91
CA THR A 43 -5.77 0.48 -8.97
C THR A 43 -6.12 -0.89 -9.54
N SER A 44 -7.23 -1.46 -9.10
CA SER A 44 -7.87 -2.61 -9.76
C SER A 44 -8.87 -2.17 -10.84
N HIS A 45 -9.11 -0.86 -11.01
CA HIS A 45 -10.06 -0.37 -12.00
C HIS A 45 -9.52 -0.47 -13.44
N PRO A 46 -10.33 -0.98 -14.38
CA PRO A 46 -9.96 -1.05 -15.79
C PRO A 46 -9.91 0.35 -16.42
N GLN A 47 -9.10 0.50 -17.47
CA GLN A 47 -8.97 1.77 -18.20
C GLN A 47 -10.24 2.19 -18.94
N VAL A 48 -11.08 1.22 -19.33
CA VAL A 48 -12.27 1.43 -20.18
C VAL A 48 -13.35 2.31 -19.53
N GLY A 49 -13.30 2.53 -18.20
CA GLY A 49 -14.27 3.39 -17.51
C GLY A 49 -13.67 4.50 -16.64
N LEU A 50 -12.37 4.47 -16.37
CA LEU A 50 -11.68 5.44 -15.50
C LEU A 50 -10.28 5.69 -16.05
N THR A 51 -10.04 6.89 -16.57
CA THR A 51 -8.71 7.25 -17.06
C THR A 51 -7.73 7.36 -15.88
N GLY A 52 -6.43 7.43 -16.21
CA GLY A 52 -5.41 7.66 -15.18
C GLY A 52 -5.63 9.00 -14.47
N CYS A 53 -5.98 10.04 -15.24
CA CYS A 53 -6.30 11.36 -14.71
C CYS A 53 -7.53 11.35 -13.79
N ASP A 54 -8.59 10.65 -14.17
CA ASP A 54 -9.80 10.53 -13.34
C ASP A 54 -9.49 9.92 -11.98
N LEU A 55 -8.69 8.85 -11.95
CA LEU A 55 -8.25 8.20 -10.71
C LEU A 55 -7.36 9.10 -9.86
N LEU A 56 -6.48 9.87 -10.49
CA LEU A 56 -5.65 10.85 -9.78
C LEU A 56 -6.50 11.98 -9.21
N ASN A 57 -7.47 12.48 -9.96
CA ASN A 57 -8.43 13.49 -9.48
C ASN A 57 -9.24 12.96 -8.30
N LEU A 58 -9.70 11.71 -8.36
CA LEU A 58 -10.37 11.06 -7.24
C LEU A 58 -9.43 10.95 -6.02
N TYR A 59 -8.19 10.51 -6.24
CA TYR A 59 -7.21 10.39 -5.16
C TYR A 59 -6.90 11.74 -4.52
N TYR A 60 -6.63 12.79 -5.30
CA TYR A 60 -6.37 14.13 -4.76
C TYR A 60 -7.63 14.74 -4.14
N GLY A 61 -8.82 14.39 -4.65
CA GLY A 61 -10.11 14.77 -4.08
C GLY A 61 -10.38 14.16 -2.70
N ARG A 62 -9.73 13.04 -2.35
CA ARG A 62 -9.88 12.38 -1.04
C ARG A 62 -9.55 13.31 0.14
N GLY A 63 -8.65 14.28 -0.05
CA GLY A 63 -8.28 15.22 1.00
C GLY A 63 -9.44 16.12 1.43
N GLY A 64 -10.46 16.31 0.57
CA GLY A 64 -11.68 17.02 0.94
C GLY A 64 -12.50 16.28 2.00
N PHE A 65 -12.46 14.93 2.00
CA PHE A 65 -13.15 14.11 2.98
C PHE A 65 -12.53 14.26 4.38
N GLU A 66 -11.19 14.26 4.47
CA GLU A 66 -10.49 14.49 5.75
C GLU A 66 -10.82 15.86 6.35
N LYS A 67 -10.99 16.89 5.50
CA LYS A 67 -11.42 18.22 5.96
C LYS A 67 -12.85 18.21 6.48
N LEU A 68 -13.77 17.54 5.78
CA LEU A 68 -15.16 17.39 6.21
C LEU A 68 -15.27 16.69 7.58
N LEU A 69 -14.49 15.63 7.79
CA LEU A 69 -14.40 14.96 9.09
C LEU A 69 -13.85 15.90 10.18
N GLY A 70 -12.82 16.69 9.86
CA GLY A 70 -12.30 17.68 10.81
C GLY A 70 -13.30 18.80 11.15
N ASP A 71 -14.07 19.26 10.16
CA ASP A 71 -15.13 20.25 10.37
C ASP A 71 -16.27 19.67 11.24
N GLU A 72 -16.63 18.39 11.01
CA GLU A 72 -17.57 17.64 11.86
C GLU A 72 -17.06 17.55 13.31
N ASP A 73 -15.82 17.10 13.51
CA ASP A 73 -15.23 16.96 14.84
C ASP A 73 -15.26 18.28 15.62
N VAL A 74 -14.96 19.41 14.95
CA VAL A 74 -14.99 20.74 15.56
C VAL A 74 -16.41 21.20 15.89
N GLU A 75 -17.38 20.94 15.01
CA GLU A 75 -18.77 21.37 15.21
C GLU A 75 -19.45 20.59 16.35
N GLN A 76 -19.16 19.29 16.46
CA GLN A 76 -19.81 18.42 17.43
C GLN A 76 -19.05 18.29 18.75
N ASP A 77 -17.72 18.45 18.73
CA ASP A 77 -16.83 18.25 19.87
C ASP A 77 -17.09 16.88 20.55
N CYS A 78 -17.26 15.84 19.71
CA CYS A 78 -17.73 14.53 20.14
C CYS A 78 -16.67 13.71 20.90
N ASP A 79 -15.41 14.17 20.88
CA ASP A 79 -14.27 13.58 21.59
C ASP A 79 -14.34 13.77 23.12
N ARG A 80 -15.24 14.63 23.61
CA ARG A 80 -15.45 14.81 25.04
C ARG A 80 -16.08 13.57 25.66
N TRP A 81 -15.56 13.18 26.82
CA TRP A 81 -16.08 12.01 27.51
C TRP A 81 -17.48 12.29 28.05
N CYS A 82 -18.50 11.66 27.46
CA CYS A 82 -19.88 11.73 27.93
C CYS A 82 -20.22 10.58 28.88
N SER A 83 -19.42 9.52 28.88
CA SER A 83 -19.58 8.35 29.73
C SER A 83 -18.23 7.75 30.11
N TRP A 84 -18.16 7.05 31.23
CA TRP A 84 -16.95 6.34 31.68
C TRP A 84 -16.95 4.87 31.27
N HIS A 85 -17.82 4.49 30.33
CA HIS A 85 -17.99 3.11 29.85
C HIS A 85 -17.79 3.06 28.32
N PRO A 86 -16.98 2.12 27.78
CA PRO A 86 -16.70 2.05 26.34
C PRO A 86 -17.95 2.07 25.46
N TYR A 87 -18.94 1.22 25.74
CA TYR A 87 -20.21 1.22 24.99
C TYR A 87 -21.00 2.53 25.05
N GLY A 88 -20.90 3.28 26.16
CA GLY A 88 -21.56 4.58 26.28
C GLY A 88 -20.88 5.63 25.39
N GLN A 89 -19.55 5.55 25.25
CA GLN A 89 -18.79 6.42 24.35
C GLN A 89 -19.08 6.09 22.88
N GLU A 90 -19.08 4.81 22.52
CA GLU A 90 -19.45 4.39 21.16
C GLU A 90 -20.88 4.80 20.81
N PHE A 91 -21.83 4.62 21.72
CA PHE A 91 -23.22 5.04 21.52
C PHE A 91 -23.34 6.57 21.32
N TRP A 92 -22.57 7.35 22.08
CA TRP A 92 -22.53 8.80 21.93
C TRP A 92 -21.97 9.25 20.58
N GLN A 93 -20.90 8.61 20.10
CA GLN A 93 -20.35 8.88 18.76
C GLN A 93 -21.39 8.59 17.67
N ILE A 94 -22.09 7.45 17.76
CA ILE A 94 -23.15 7.09 16.79
C ILE A 94 -24.29 8.13 16.80
N LEU A 95 -24.75 8.54 17.98
CA LEU A 95 -25.80 9.55 18.09
C LEU A 95 -25.35 10.90 17.52
N SER A 96 -24.12 11.31 17.79
CA SER A 96 -23.55 12.56 17.32
C SER A 96 -23.48 12.58 15.78
N GLN A 97 -22.93 11.52 15.17
CA GLN A 97 -22.90 11.35 13.71
C GLN A 97 -24.31 11.35 13.10
N TRP A 98 -25.28 10.70 13.76
CA TRP A 98 -26.68 10.70 13.29
C TRP A 98 -27.29 12.10 13.29
N VAL A 99 -27.10 12.86 14.37
CA VAL A 99 -27.56 14.26 14.46
C VAL A 99 -26.89 15.13 13.40
N TRP A 100 -25.59 14.94 13.14
CA TRP A 100 -24.88 15.69 12.11
C TRP A 100 -25.44 15.42 10.71
N ASN A 101 -25.60 14.14 10.37
CA ASN A 101 -26.18 13.72 9.09
C ASN A 101 -27.59 14.30 8.91
N TRP A 102 -28.38 14.35 9.99
CA TRP A 102 -29.71 14.97 9.96
C TRP A 102 -29.63 16.48 9.71
N ARG A 103 -28.70 17.19 10.37
CA ARG A 103 -28.46 18.63 10.14
C ARG A 103 -28.04 18.91 8.71
N LEU A 104 -27.15 18.11 8.14
CA LEU A 104 -26.75 18.25 6.74
C LEU A 104 -27.92 18.04 5.79
N TRP A 105 -28.71 16.98 6.01
CA TRP A 105 -29.86 16.66 5.15
C TRP A 105 -30.92 17.76 5.20
N THR A 106 -31.30 18.17 6.41
CA THR A 106 -32.27 19.25 6.62
C THR A 106 -31.73 20.60 6.12
N GLY A 107 -30.46 20.90 6.37
CA GLY A 107 -29.79 22.09 5.88
C GLY A 107 -29.82 22.17 4.36
N PHE A 108 -29.51 21.08 3.67
CA PHE A 108 -29.58 21.00 2.21
C PHE A 108 -31.01 21.18 1.68
N ALA A 109 -32.02 20.61 2.36
CA ALA A 109 -33.42 20.80 1.99
C ALA A 109 -33.87 22.27 2.10
N HIS A 110 -33.36 23.00 3.10
CA HIS A 110 -33.69 24.42 3.31
C HIS A 110 -32.84 25.37 2.47
N GLN A 111 -31.60 24.98 2.17
CA GLN A 111 -30.63 25.76 1.39
C GLN A 111 -29.97 24.84 0.36
N PRO A 112 -30.64 24.59 -0.78
CA PRO A 112 -30.08 23.75 -1.81
C PRO A 112 -28.78 24.39 -2.32
N GLN A 113 -27.66 23.73 -2.04
CA GLN A 113 -26.38 24.11 -2.60
C GLN A 113 -26.18 23.39 -3.94
N PRO A 114 -25.53 24.03 -4.92
CA PRO A 114 -25.19 23.34 -6.15
C PRO A 114 -24.33 22.12 -5.80
N LEU A 115 -24.81 20.92 -6.17
CA LEU A 115 -24.05 19.70 -5.95
C LEU A 115 -22.71 19.84 -6.68
N ARG A 116 -21.62 19.72 -5.93
CA ARG A 116 -20.28 19.65 -6.50
C ARG A 116 -20.19 18.34 -7.29
N GLN A 117 -20.37 18.43 -8.60
CA GLN A 117 -20.15 17.30 -9.49
C GLN A 117 -18.65 17.12 -9.70
N THR A 118 -18.17 15.89 -9.51
CA THR A 118 -16.85 15.51 -10.02
C THR A 118 -16.99 15.46 -11.54
N ILE A 119 -16.39 16.41 -12.24
CA ILE A 119 -16.35 16.43 -13.70
C ILE A 119 -15.40 15.31 -14.12
N TRP A 120 -15.95 14.16 -14.48
CA TRP A 120 -15.21 13.09 -15.10
C TRP A 120 -14.92 13.44 -16.56
N VAL A 121 -13.76 13.04 -17.07
CA VAL A 121 -13.50 13.11 -18.51
C VAL A 121 -14.63 12.34 -19.21
N GLY A 122 -15.36 13.01 -20.10
CA GLY A 122 -16.41 12.36 -20.88
C GLY A 122 -15.82 11.12 -21.55
N LEU A 123 -16.54 10.00 -21.50
CA LEU A 123 -16.20 8.84 -22.34
C LEU A 123 -15.97 9.38 -23.75
N GLU A 124 -14.75 9.30 -24.26
CA GLU A 124 -14.54 9.34 -25.70
C GLU A 124 -15.40 8.19 -26.20
N SER A 125 -16.59 8.50 -26.72
CA SER A 125 -17.41 7.50 -27.39
C SER A 125 -16.49 6.85 -28.39
N GLU A 126 -16.21 5.58 -28.15
CA GLU A 126 -15.62 4.70 -29.13
C GLU A 126 -16.36 5.01 -30.42
N LYS A 127 -15.65 5.64 -31.35
CA LYS A 127 -16.23 6.06 -32.63
C LYS A 127 -16.51 4.76 -33.35
N THR A 128 -17.68 4.20 -33.10
CA THR A 128 -18.28 3.07 -33.83
C THR A 128 -18.48 3.55 -35.26
N THR A 129 -17.37 3.56 -35.99
CA THR A 129 -17.36 3.57 -37.43
C THR A 129 -17.62 2.12 -37.80
N LEU A 130 -18.91 1.78 -37.88
CA LEU A 130 -19.33 0.61 -38.63
C LEU A 130 -18.83 0.84 -40.07
N PRO A 131 -18.05 -0.09 -40.65
CA PRO A 131 -17.57 0.07 -42.01
C PRO A 131 -18.70 -0.23 -42.99
N GLU A 132 -19.19 0.79 -43.70
CA GLU A 132 -19.93 0.60 -44.95
C GLU A 132 -18.94 0.27 -46.08
N ASN A 133 -18.84 -1.03 -46.34
CA ASN A 133 -18.36 -1.70 -47.55
C ASN A 133 -16.86 -1.70 -47.93
N PRO A 134 -16.39 -2.80 -48.55
CA PRO A 134 -14.98 -3.17 -48.66
C PRO A 134 -14.40 -2.88 -50.05
N ALA A 135 -13.23 -2.28 -50.12
CA ALA A 135 -12.29 -2.50 -51.23
C ALA A 135 -10.88 -2.00 -50.87
N SER A 136 -9.91 -2.88 -51.11
CA SER A 136 -8.47 -2.63 -51.30
C SER A 136 -7.67 -1.98 -50.16
N VAL A 137 -7.14 -2.86 -49.29
CA VAL A 137 -5.72 -3.02 -48.94
C VAL A 137 -4.76 -1.92 -49.41
N ASP A 138 -4.21 -1.14 -48.46
CA ASP A 138 -2.77 -1.11 -48.16
C ASP A 138 -2.51 -0.46 -46.78
N GLU A 139 -1.59 -1.08 -46.05
CA GLU A 139 -1.21 -0.99 -44.62
C GLU A 139 -1.50 0.29 -43.79
N PRO A 140 -2.00 0.14 -42.54
CA PRO A 140 -1.81 1.11 -41.48
C PRO A 140 -0.49 0.85 -40.72
N LEU A 141 0.28 1.93 -40.51
CA LEU A 141 1.41 1.98 -39.56
C LEU A 141 1.01 1.36 -38.22
N VAL A 142 1.54 0.17 -37.95
CA VAL A 142 1.54 -0.47 -36.64
C VAL A 142 2.39 0.40 -35.71
N LEU A 143 1.74 1.19 -34.85
CA LEU A 143 2.41 1.77 -33.70
C LEU A 143 2.89 0.59 -32.85
N SER A 144 4.20 0.34 -32.86
CA SER A 144 4.83 -0.78 -32.16
C SER A 144 4.48 -0.72 -30.67
N GLN A 145 3.49 -1.53 -30.28
CA GLN A 145 3.46 -2.11 -28.95
C GLN A 145 4.77 -2.89 -28.81
N VAL A 146 5.74 -2.31 -28.10
CA VAL A 146 6.87 -3.08 -27.59
C VAL A 146 6.32 -3.98 -26.48
N HIS A 147 5.58 -5.02 -26.89
CA HIS A 147 5.47 -6.26 -26.16
C HIS A 147 6.87 -6.86 -26.21
N THR A 148 7.74 -6.44 -25.31
CA THR A 148 8.79 -7.34 -24.84
C THR A 148 8.02 -8.50 -24.18
N PRO A 149 8.08 -9.73 -24.72
CA PRO A 149 7.55 -10.86 -23.99
C PRO A 149 8.34 -10.90 -22.69
N CYS A 150 7.67 -10.62 -21.57
CA CYS A 150 8.21 -10.98 -20.27
C CYS A 150 8.37 -12.50 -20.34
N PRO A 151 9.60 -13.07 -20.24
CA PRO A 151 9.73 -14.50 -20.18
C PRO A 151 8.87 -14.99 -19.00
N PRO A 152 8.23 -16.18 -19.13
CA PRO A 152 7.59 -16.79 -17.98
C PRO A 152 8.58 -16.77 -16.82
N ALA A 153 8.09 -16.44 -15.62
CA ALA A 153 8.88 -16.39 -14.41
C ALA A 153 9.33 -17.81 -14.05
N ASP A 154 10.32 -18.31 -14.80
CA ASP A 154 11.14 -19.44 -14.42
C ASP A 154 12.01 -18.94 -13.28
N SER A 155 11.81 -19.60 -12.14
CA SER A 155 12.51 -19.45 -10.89
C SER A 155 14.02 -19.63 -11.05
N ALA A 156 14.79 -18.59 -11.42
CA ALA A 156 16.26 -18.68 -11.38
C ALA A 156 17.06 -17.35 -11.39
N GLY A 157 16.46 -16.18 -11.18
CA GLY A 157 17.21 -14.92 -11.22
C GLY A 157 18.00 -14.58 -9.94
N TYR A 158 17.68 -15.21 -8.81
CA TYR A 158 18.25 -14.85 -7.51
C TYR A 158 19.12 -15.98 -6.93
N GLY A 159 20.23 -15.59 -6.31
CA GLY A 159 21.10 -16.47 -5.54
C GLY A 159 20.42 -17.01 -4.28
N PRO A 160 21.07 -17.96 -3.57
CA PRO A 160 20.52 -18.52 -2.34
C PRO A 160 20.26 -17.41 -1.31
N MET A 161 19.21 -17.59 -0.53
CA MET A 161 18.79 -16.67 0.52
C MET A 161 19.83 -16.66 1.64
N GLN A 162 20.52 -15.53 1.81
CA GLN A 162 21.56 -15.36 2.83
C GLN A 162 21.10 -14.39 3.91
N VAL A 163 21.53 -14.59 5.16
CA VAL A 163 21.25 -13.63 6.23
C VAL A 163 21.93 -12.31 5.88
N ALA A 164 21.17 -11.20 5.85
CA ALA A 164 21.74 -9.89 5.59
C ALA A 164 22.72 -9.55 6.72
N GLY A 165 23.99 -9.31 6.37
CA GLY A 165 25.05 -9.06 7.34
C GLY A 165 24.71 -7.85 8.24
N GLY A 166 24.49 -8.10 9.53
CA GLY A 166 24.15 -7.09 10.52
C GLY A 166 24.60 -7.47 11.93
N TRP A 167 25.38 -6.56 12.52
CA TRP A 167 26.01 -6.51 13.85
C TRP A 167 26.23 -7.82 14.64
N ALA A 168 27.51 -8.21 14.63
CA ALA A 168 28.33 -8.70 15.74
C ALA A 168 27.67 -9.66 16.73
N ARG A 169 28.26 -10.87 16.81
CA ARG A 169 28.13 -11.78 17.96
C ARG A 169 28.52 -11.06 19.26
N SER A 170 27.59 -10.33 19.88
CA SER A 170 27.71 -10.00 21.30
C SER A 170 27.63 -11.31 22.07
N ARG A 171 28.63 -11.59 22.92
CA ARG A 171 28.76 -12.85 23.67
C ARG A 171 27.38 -13.28 24.23
N GLY A 172 26.86 -14.42 23.74
CA GLY A 172 25.62 -15.03 24.24
C GLY A 172 24.30 -14.56 23.62
N LYS A 173 24.30 -13.79 22.51
CA LYS A 173 23.07 -13.40 21.81
C LYS A 173 22.90 -14.09 20.46
N PHE A 174 21.64 -14.35 20.11
CA PHE A 174 21.28 -14.94 18.81
C PHE A 174 21.45 -13.93 17.67
N SER A 175 22.23 -14.35 16.69
CA SER A 175 22.46 -13.68 15.42
C SER A 175 21.55 -14.28 14.34
N GLY A 176 21.52 -13.70 13.14
CA GLY A 176 20.67 -14.23 12.07
C GLY A 176 21.06 -15.64 11.61
N SER A 177 22.29 -16.12 11.86
CA SER A 177 22.68 -17.50 11.55
C SER A 177 22.07 -18.55 12.47
N ASP A 178 21.53 -18.14 13.62
CA ASP A 178 20.88 -19.05 14.57
C ASP A 178 19.40 -19.32 14.20
N PHE A 179 18.92 -18.74 13.10
CA PHE A 179 17.56 -18.90 12.60
C PHE A 179 17.57 -19.78 11.35
N THR A 180 16.74 -20.81 11.35
CA THR A 180 16.71 -21.81 10.28
C THR A 180 15.65 -21.43 9.25
N LEU A 181 16.05 -21.37 7.97
CA LEU A 181 15.11 -21.22 6.87
C LEU A 181 14.44 -22.56 6.57
N LEU A 182 13.14 -22.67 6.85
CA LEU A 182 12.37 -23.87 6.54
C LEU A 182 11.93 -23.88 5.07
N ASN A 183 11.52 -22.72 4.56
CA ASN A 183 11.16 -22.50 3.17
C ASN A 183 11.23 -20.99 2.85
N GLU A 184 10.96 -20.59 1.61
CA GLU A 184 11.05 -19.19 1.16
C GLU A 184 10.14 -18.20 1.92
N ARG A 185 9.16 -18.70 2.68
CA ARG A 185 8.14 -17.88 3.37
C ARG A 185 8.21 -17.96 4.89
N THR A 186 8.94 -18.92 5.44
CA THR A 186 8.95 -19.23 6.87
C THR A 186 10.36 -19.51 7.39
N LEU A 187 10.70 -18.84 8.50
CA LEU A 187 11.87 -19.14 9.32
C LEU A 187 11.44 -19.79 10.63
N GLU A 188 12.33 -20.55 11.24
CA GLU A 188 12.21 -21.02 12.61
C GLU A 188 13.24 -20.32 13.50
N CYS A 189 12.80 -19.85 14.68
CA CYS A 189 13.70 -19.27 15.66
C CYS A 189 14.33 -20.36 16.56
N PRO A 190 15.42 -20.07 17.30
CA PRO A 190 16.04 -21.01 18.23
C PRO A 190 15.10 -21.60 19.30
N ALA A 191 13.96 -20.94 19.57
CA ALA A 191 12.94 -21.42 20.49
C ALA A 191 11.87 -22.30 19.81
N GLY A 192 12.05 -22.69 18.55
CA GLY A 192 11.11 -23.53 17.79
C GLY A 192 9.85 -22.81 17.27
N ASN A 193 9.82 -21.47 17.32
CA ASN A 193 8.65 -20.71 16.86
C ASN A 193 8.82 -20.25 15.41
N SER A 194 7.76 -20.39 14.62
CA SER A 194 7.74 -19.93 13.23
C SER A 194 7.68 -18.41 13.11
N MET A 195 8.48 -17.85 12.21
CA MET A 195 8.49 -16.46 11.81
C MET A 195 8.09 -16.35 10.34
N TYR A 196 7.27 -15.34 10.03
CA TYR A 196 6.71 -15.16 8.70
C TYR A 196 7.28 -13.92 8.03
N ARG A 197 7.27 -13.93 6.70
CA ARG A 197 7.61 -12.77 5.86
C ARG A 197 6.70 -11.58 6.21
N ARG A 198 7.32 -10.45 6.54
CA ARG A 198 6.64 -9.19 6.86
C ARG A 198 6.78 -8.16 5.77
N GLU A 199 7.94 -8.11 5.14
CA GLU A 199 8.24 -7.08 4.15
C GLU A 199 9.24 -7.59 3.11
N VAL A 200 9.11 -7.07 1.90
CA VAL A 200 10.00 -7.33 0.77
C VAL A 200 10.40 -5.99 0.21
N ARG A 201 11.70 -5.72 0.19
CA ARG A 201 12.24 -4.49 -0.40
C ARG A 201 13.19 -4.88 -1.51
N GLN A 202 13.08 -4.20 -2.63
CA GLN A 202 14.08 -4.30 -3.68
C GLN A 202 15.12 -3.21 -3.51
N SER A 203 16.39 -3.60 -3.50
CA SER A 203 17.54 -2.71 -3.54
C SER A 203 17.65 -2.02 -4.90
N ARG A 204 18.40 -0.92 -4.97
CA ARG A 204 18.68 -0.21 -6.23
C ARG A 204 19.43 -1.08 -7.25
N LEU A 205 20.18 -2.07 -6.78
CA LEU A 205 20.93 -3.03 -7.60
C LEU A 205 20.08 -4.25 -8.03
N GLY A 206 18.80 -4.30 -7.65
CA GLY A 206 17.90 -5.40 -7.98
C GLY A 206 17.81 -6.50 -6.92
N ASP A 207 18.71 -6.54 -5.93
CA ASP A 207 18.67 -7.49 -4.81
C ASP A 207 17.38 -7.38 -3.99
N LEU A 208 16.91 -8.50 -3.44
CA LEU A 208 15.74 -8.53 -2.56
C LEU A 208 16.17 -8.61 -1.09
N LEU A 209 15.70 -7.67 -0.28
CA LEU A 209 15.74 -7.73 1.18
C LEU A 209 14.40 -8.21 1.70
N ILE A 210 14.39 -9.36 2.37
CA ILE A 210 13.20 -9.98 2.92
C ILE A 210 13.27 -9.90 4.45
N LEU A 211 12.32 -9.19 5.05
CA LEU A 211 12.20 -9.09 6.50
C LEU A 211 11.23 -10.15 7.03
N PHE A 212 11.70 -10.97 7.96
CA PHE A 212 10.88 -11.90 8.72
C PHE A 212 10.65 -11.37 10.12
N GLY A 213 9.46 -11.62 10.65
CA GLY A 213 9.10 -11.17 12.00
C GLY A 213 8.09 -12.08 12.66
N ILE A 214 8.22 -12.22 13.98
CA ILE A 214 7.33 -12.99 14.83
C ILE A 214 6.39 -12.06 15.60
N ASN A 215 5.23 -12.58 16.01
CA ASN A 215 4.29 -11.85 16.85
C ASN A 215 4.97 -11.44 18.17
N PRO A 216 4.90 -10.16 18.60
CA PRO A 216 5.48 -9.70 19.86
C PRO A 216 5.04 -10.51 21.09
N ARG A 217 3.77 -10.95 21.13
CA ARG A 217 3.22 -11.73 22.26
C ARG A 217 3.95 -13.07 22.44
N THR A 218 4.32 -13.72 21.34
CA THR A 218 5.10 -14.97 21.36
C THR A 218 6.50 -14.73 21.92
N CYS A 219 7.13 -13.60 21.60
CA CYS A 219 8.43 -13.24 22.16
C CYS A 219 8.36 -12.87 23.65
N GLN A 220 7.26 -12.27 24.11
CA GLN A 220 7.10 -11.88 25.52
C GLN A 220 7.05 -13.09 26.45
N GLN A 221 6.48 -14.21 25.99
CA GLN A 221 6.35 -15.46 26.75
C GLN A 221 7.54 -16.42 26.51
N CYS A 222 8.53 -16.03 25.70
CA CYS A 222 9.62 -16.91 25.30
C CYS A 222 10.74 -16.95 26.36
N PRO A 223 11.21 -18.14 26.78
CA PRO A 223 12.30 -18.25 27.75
C PRO A 223 13.64 -17.74 27.20
N LEU A 224 13.81 -17.69 25.88
CA LEU A 224 15.03 -17.24 25.21
C LEU A 224 15.02 -15.73 24.88
N LYS A 225 14.05 -14.97 25.40
CA LYS A 225 13.85 -13.54 25.10
C LYS A 225 15.10 -12.68 25.35
N SER A 226 15.80 -12.90 26.47
CA SER A 226 16.99 -12.12 26.86
C SER A 226 18.18 -12.28 25.91
N GLN A 227 18.31 -13.45 25.28
CA GLN A 227 19.36 -13.73 24.29
C GLN A 227 18.94 -13.29 22.87
N CYS A 228 17.64 -13.13 22.64
CA CYS A 228 17.07 -12.85 21.32
C CYS A 228 16.81 -11.36 21.08
N LEU A 229 16.40 -10.60 22.10
CA LEU A 229 16.14 -9.17 22.00
C LEU A 229 17.34 -8.33 22.46
N ALA A 230 17.45 -7.10 21.95
CA ALA A 230 18.46 -6.16 22.40
C ALA A 230 18.15 -5.67 23.83
N ASP A 231 19.19 -5.40 24.63
CA ASP A 231 19.01 -4.87 25.99
C ASP A 231 18.36 -3.49 25.91
N GLY A 232 17.31 -3.25 26.69
CA GLY A 232 16.57 -1.99 26.66
C GLY A 232 15.67 -1.79 25.43
N SER A 233 15.40 -2.85 24.65
CA SER A 233 14.37 -2.75 23.60
C SER A 233 13.02 -2.37 24.22
N LYS A 234 12.22 -1.53 23.55
CA LYS A 234 10.90 -1.09 24.03
C LYS A 234 9.87 -2.24 24.16
N GLU A 235 10.25 -3.48 23.84
CA GLU A 235 9.43 -4.70 23.85
C GLU A 235 8.10 -4.63 23.07
N THR A 236 7.91 -3.57 22.28
CA THR A 236 6.74 -3.34 21.43
C THR A 236 6.79 -4.17 20.15
N GLY A 237 7.96 -4.68 19.77
CA GLY A 237 8.17 -5.50 18.58
C GLY A 237 8.72 -6.88 18.92
N GLY A 238 8.25 -7.91 18.21
CA GLY A 238 8.88 -9.22 18.19
C GLY A 238 10.21 -9.19 17.44
N ARG A 239 11.01 -10.25 17.57
CA ARG A 239 12.29 -10.39 16.84
C ARG A 239 12.07 -10.27 15.33
N ARG A 240 13.00 -9.59 14.66
CA ARG A 240 13.02 -9.44 13.21
C ARG A 240 14.39 -9.83 12.66
N ILE A 241 14.40 -10.55 11.55
CA ILE A 241 15.61 -10.98 10.84
C ILE A 241 15.46 -10.61 9.37
N THR A 242 16.52 -10.07 8.77
CA THR A 242 16.52 -9.71 7.34
C THR A 242 17.39 -10.69 6.59
N PHE A 243 16.87 -11.20 5.47
CA PHE A 243 17.59 -12.00 4.51
C PHE A 243 17.76 -11.23 3.21
N LEU A 244 18.85 -11.49 2.51
CA LEU A 244 19.22 -10.93 1.22
C LEU A 244 19.18 -12.05 0.18
N LEU A 245 18.55 -11.78 -0.96
CA LEU A 245 18.69 -12.56 -2.18
C LEU A 245 19.39 -11.66 -3.20
N SER A 246 20.61 -12.01 -3.58
CA SER A 246 21.35 -11.29 -4.61
C SER A 246 20.86 -11.67 -5.99
N LEU A 247 20.66 -10.68 -6.86
CA LEU A 247 20.35 -10.93 -8.27
C LEU A 247 21.60 -11.58 -8.91
N ARG A 248 21.43 -12.67 -9.67
CA ARG A 248 22.49 -13.35 -10.42
C ARG A 248 22.82 -12.62 -11.71
#